data_AF-A0A936XF75-F1
#
_entry.id   AF-A0A936XF75-F1
#
_cell.length_a   1.000
_cell.length_b   1.000
_cell.length_c   1.000
_cell.angle_alpha   90.00
_cell.angle_beta   90.00
_cell.angle_gamma   90.00
#
_symmetry.space_group_name_H-M   'P 1'
#
loop_
_entity.id
_entity.type
_entity.pdbx_description
1 polymer ?
#
loop_
_entity_poly.entity_id
_entity_poly.type
_entity_poly.pdbx_seq_one_letter_code
_entity_poly.pdbx_strand_id
1 'polypeptide(L)'
;MNLSSTKMHGVEFSLYYNTDGSKRRAVSLSSNVSFFRAVSRITKVKEGYEALPIAGFSNVFKALVKGKTPGVIMGSDWLRDAAGQQIIGADGFPLVSPTLSVIGDPTPDFTMKFSHTITYKKFRFSADLEWRKGGDVWNGTAAVLDYYGRSANSASQRQTTGYVFPGVTINGQPNTTPVSFLDPSKPVEQNRWTRYGITGVASSYISKGDYIRLHTISLGYTWKFKKRITDLKISAYAENLFVWSLYPGVDPEKLLFDQAGTAGLDLFNLPSSRNAGIILTLQF
;
A
#
# COMPACT_ATOMS: atom_id res chain seq x y z
N MET A 1 -16.76 4.38 26.63
CA MET A 1 -16.27 5.78 26.52
C MET A 1 -16.18 6.12 25.04
N ASN A 2 -16.72 7.26 24.59
CA ASN A 2 -16.62 7.68 23.18
C ASN A 2 -15.26 8.32 22.92
N LEU A 3 -14.43 7.67 22.09
CA LEU A 3 -13.04 8.08 21.84
C LEU A 3 -12.90 9.01 20.62
N SER A 4 -13.82 8.92 19.65
CA SER A 4 -13.81 9.74 18.45
C SER A 4 -15.19 9.76 17.77
N SER A 5 -15.35 10.67 16.80
CA SER A 5 -16.48 10.69 15.87
C SER A 5 -15.95 10.84 14.44
N THR A 6 -16.59 10.13 13.51
CA THR A 6 -16.19 10.05 12.11
C THR A 6 -17.38 10.37 11.23
N LYS A 7 -17.17 11.16 10.17
CA LYS A 7 -18.15 11.39 9.10
C LYS A 7 -17.63 10.77 7.82
N MET A 8 -18.47 10.04 7.11
CA MET A 8 -18.13 9.40 5.83
C MET A 8 -19.05 9.95 4.72
N HIS A 9 -18.46 10.22 3.57
CA HIS A 9 -19.18 10.50 2.32
C HIS A 9 -18.58 9.64 1.22
N GLY A 10 -19.41 9.10 0.34
CA GLY A 10 -18.92 8.26 -0.74
C GLY A 10 -19.85 8.20 -1.92
N VAL A 11 -19.32 7.69 -3.03
CA VAL A 11 -20.05 7.37 -4.25
C VAL A 11 -19.73 5.94 -4.62
N GLU A 12 -20.77 5.20 -4.94
CA GLU A 12 -20.70 3.81 -5.37
C GLU A 12 -21.51 3.64 -6.64
N PHE A 13 -20.98 2.90 -7.61
CA PHE A 13 -21.75 2.48 -8.77
C PHE A 13 -21.35 1.07 -9.18
N SER A 14 -22.32 0.32 -9.71
CA SER A 14 -22.10 -0.98 -10.33
C SER A 14 -22.81 -1.03 -11.67
N LEU A 15 -22.09 -1.49 -12.70
CA LEU A 15 -22.61 -1.70 -14.04
C LEU A 15 -22.54 -3.18 -14.37
N TYR A 16 -23.70 -3.76 -14.66
CA TYR A 16 -23.84 -5.15 -15.06
C TYR A 16 -24.13 -5.24 -16.55
N TYR A 17 -23.39 -6.10 -17.24
CA TYR A 17 -23.67 -6.47 -18.62
C TYR A 17 -23.79 -7.98 -18.73
N ASN A 18 -24.97 -8.45 -19.10
CA ASN A 18 -25.26 -9.87 -19.28
C ASN A 18 -25.85 -10.12 -20.66
N THR A 19 -25.43 -11.21 -21.29
CA THR A 19 -26.05 -11.70 -22.53
C THR A 19 -26.49 -13.14 -22.33
N ASP A 20 -27.74 -13.44 -22.62
CA ASP A 20 -28.19 -14.83 -22.67
C ASP A 20 -27.70 -15.51 -23.95
N GLY A 21 -27.15 -16.72 -23.78
CA GLY A 21 -26.83 -17.58 -24.91
C GLY A 21 -28.11 -18.03 -25.59
N SER A 22 -28.47 -17.43 -26.73
CA SER A 22 -29.60 -17.91 -27.53
C SER A 22 -29.27 -19.27 -28.17
N LYS A 23 -30.29 -20.02 -28.63
CA LYS A 23 -30.09 -21.25 -29.44
C LYS A 23 -29.16 -21.05 -30.65
N ARG A 24 -28.99 -19.80 -31.13
CA ARG A 24 -28.10 -19.42 -32.24
C ARG A 24 -26.71 -18.95 -31.81
N ARG A 25 -26.51 -18.52 -30.55
CA ARG A 25 -25.22 -18.07 -30.00
C ARG A 25 -24.90 -18.89 -28.76
N ALA A 26 -24.02 -19.87 -28.90
CA ALA A 26 -23.58 -20.73 -27.79
C ALA A 26 -22.62 -20.03 -26.80
N VAL A 27 -22.59 -18.70 -26.79
CA VAL A 27 -21.75 -17.87 -25.92
C VAL A 27 -22.67 -17.01 -25.05
N SER A 28 -22.42 -17.00 -23.74
CA SER A 28 -22.99 -16.04 -22.79
C SER A 28 -21.88 -15.29 -22.07
N LEU A 29 -22.09 -13.99 -21.88
CA LEU A 29 -21.18 -13.09 -21.19
C LEU A 29 -21.87 -12.58 -19.93
N SER A 30 -21.12 -12.48 -18.85
CA SER A 30 -21.52 -11.77 -17.64
C SER A 30 -20.34 -10.92 -17.20
N SER A 31 -20.52 -9.60 -17.20
CA SER A 31 -19.51 -8.64 -16.78
C SER A 31 -20.09 -7.75 -15.70
N ASN A 32 -19.30 -7.49 -14.67
CA ASN A 32 -19.61 -6.51 -13.65
C ASN A 32 -18.42 -5.56 -13.50
N VAL A 33 -18.68 -4.26 -13.52
CA VAL A 33 -17.75 -3.23 -13.09
C VAL A 33 -18.34 -2.56 -11.86
N SER A 34 -17.63 -2.61 -10.74
CA SER A 34 -18.00 -1.89 -9.52
C SER A 34 -16.96 -0.83 -9.21
N PHE A 35 -17.40 0.36 -8.83
CA PHE A 35 -16.55 1.45 -8.38
C PHE A 35 -17.00 1.88 -6.99
N PHE A 36 -16.02 2.13 -6.13
CA PHE A 36 -16.21 2.61 -4.78
C PHE A 36 -15.21 3.73 -4.50
N ARG A 37 -15.71 4.88 -4.03
CA ARG A 37 -14.92 5.94 -3.42
C ARG A 37 -15.61 6.37 -2.15
N ALA A 38 -14.93 6.24 -1.01
CA ALA A 38 -15.40 6.79 0.25
C ALA A 38 -14.31 7.61 0.91
N VAL A 39 -14.67 8.82 1.34
CA VAL A 39 -13.82 9.71 2.10
C VAL A 39 -14.41 9.81 3.50
N SER A 40 -13.68 9.26 4.46
CA SER A 40 -13.98 9.41 5.88
C SER A 40 -13.13 10.53 6.48
N ARG A 41 -13.69 11.27 7.43
CA ARG A 41 -12.97 12.32 8.17
C ARG A 41 -13.33 12.30 9.64
N ILE A 42 -12.31 12.37 10.50
CA ILE A 42 -12.48 12.48 11.94
C ILE A 42 -12.96 13.89 12.28
N THR A 43 -14.13 14.00 12.90
CA THR A 43 -14.74 15.28 13.29
C THR A 43 -14.39 15.66 14.73
N LYS A 44 -14.20 14.65 15.59
CA LYS A 44 -13.83 14.83 17.00
C LYS A 44 -12.90 13.71 17.46
N VAL A 45 -11.91 14.06 18.26
CA VAL A 45 -11.09 13.15 19.07
C VAL A 45 -11.31 13.54 20.54
N LYS A 46 -11.17 12.58 21.46
CA LYS A 46 -11.25 12.85 22.90
C LYS A 46 -10.33 14.00 23.30
N GLU A 47 -10.82 14.86 24.20
CA GLU A 47 -10.08 16.00 24.73
C GLU A 47 -8.79 15.53 25.43
N GLY A 48 -7.70 16.28 25.21
CA GLY A 48 -6.34 15.91 25.66
C GLY A 48 -5.55 15.03 24.69
N TYR A 49 -6.12 14.63 23.55
CA TYR A 49 -5.40 13.88 22.50
C TYR A 49 -5.35 14.68 21.19
N GLU A 50 -4.15 15.01 20.72
CA GLU A 50 -3.94 15.60 19.38
C GLU A 50 -3.94 14.52 18.28
N ALA A 51 -3.36 13.36 18.59
CA ALA A 51 -3.39 12.15 17.78
C ALA A 51 -3.66 10.95 18.70
N LEU A 52 -4.74 10.21 18.46
CA LEU A 52 -5.05 9.00 19.22
C LEU A 52 -4.46 7.78 18.49
N PRO A 53 -3.44 7.10 19.02
CA PRO A 53 -2.88 5.91 18.40
C PRO A 53 -3.90 4.77 18.30
N ILE A 54 -3.85 4.02 17.21
CA ILE A 54 -4.74 2.88 16.92
C ILE A 54 -3.93 1.59 16.87
N ALA A 55 -2.83 1.58 16.12
CA ALA A 55 -1.97 0.41 15.90
C ALA A 55 -0.61 0.83 15.35
N GLY A 56 0.43 -0.02 15.51
CA GLY A 56 1.78 0.23 15.00
C GLY A 56 2.82 0.33 16.12
N PHE A 57 3.92 1.02 15.84
CA PHE A 57 5.08 1.16 16.72
C PHE A 57 5.00 2.44 17.56
N SER A 58 5.91 2.63 18.51
CA SER A 58 5.97 3.87 19.30
C SER A 58 6.30 5.11 18.46
N ASN A 59 7.03 4.95 17.36
CA ASN A 59 7.55 6.03 16.52
C ASN A 59 6.92 6.11 15.12
N VAL A 60 6.27 5.05 14.65
CA VAL A 60 5.47 5.04 13.42
C VAL A 60 4.18 4.26 13.65
N PHE A 61 3.04 4.93 13.62
CA PHE A 61 1.77 4.34 13.98
C PHE A 61 0.59 4.94 13.23
N LYS A 62 -0.51 4.20 13.23
CA LYS A 62 -1.82 4.60 12.75
C LYS A 62 -2.51 5.42 13.81
N ALA A 63 -3.07 6.56 13.45
CA ALA A 63 -3.74 7.45 14.42
C ALA A 63 -5.07 7.99 13.92
N LEU A 64 -5.94 8.35 14.87
CA LEU A 64 -7.08 9.23 14.63
C LEU A 64 -6.63 10.67 14.92
N VAL A 65 -6.64 11.49 13.88
CA VAL A 65 -6.27 12.91 13.96
C VAL A 65 -7.45 13.74 13.48
N LYS A 66 -7.86 14.73 14.28
CA LYS A 66 -9.00 15.60 13.94
C LYS A 66 -8.78 16.24 12.57
N GLY A 67 -9.81 16.20 11.72
CA GLY A 67 -9.78 16.76 10.38
C GLY A 67 -9.06 15.89 9.34
N LYS A 68 -8.49 14.74 9.71
CA LYS A 68 -7.85 13.79 8.80
C LYS A 68 -8.70 12.53 8.60
N THR A 69 -8.31 11.72 7.64
CA THR A 69 -8.89 10.40 7.40
C THR A 69 -8.61 9.49 8.61
N PRO A 70 -9.54 8.60 9.02
CA PRO A 70 -9.27 7.63 10.07
C PRO A 70 -8.07 6.75 9.73
N GLY A 71 -7.12 6.62 10.66
CA GLY A 71 -5.95 5.77 10.44
C GLY A 71 -4.93 6.38 9.49
N VAL A 72 -4.67 7.69 9.57
CA VAL A 72 -3.45 8.26 8.98
C VAL A 72 -2.20 7.68 9.62
N ILE A 73 -1.09 7.68 8.89
CA ILE A 73 0.22 7.28 9.38
C ILE A 73 0.87 8.50 10.05
N MET A 74 1.21 8.37 11.32
CA MET A 74 2.04 9.29 12.09
C MET A 74 3.47 8.77 12.13
N GLY A 75 4.45 9.64 12.02
CA GLY A 75 5.86 9.27 12.16
C GLY A 75 6.81 10.46 12.13
N SER A 76 8.11 10.17 12.11
CA SER A 76 9.15 11.19 12.00
C SER A 76 9.15 11.83 10.61
N ASP A 77 9.32 13.15 10.59
CA ASP A 77 9.46 13.93 9.36
C ASP A 77 10.61 14.93 9.50
N TRP A 78 11.04 15.50 8.39
CA TRP A 78 12.06 16.53 8.33
C TRP A 78 11.57 17.84 8.94
N LEU A 79 12.44 18.54 9.66
CA LEU A 79 12.18 19.88 10.13
C LEU A 79 12.13 20.83 8.93
N ARG A 80 11.09 21.67 8.88
CA ARG A 80 10.88 22.63 7.80
C ARG A 80 10.66 24.03 8.36
N ASP A 81 11.05 25.04 7.58
CA ASP A 81 10.74 26.43 7.86
C ASP A 81 9.26 26.76 7.55
N ALA A 82 8.84 27.99 7.79
CA ALA A 82 7.47 28.45 7.51
C ALA A 82 7.11 28.43 6.01
N ALA A 83 8.10 28.41 5.11
CA ALA A 83 7.92 28.29 3.67
C ALA A 83 7.89 26.83 3.19
N GLY A 84 8.08 25.85 4.10
CA GLY A 84 8.10 24.42 3.79
C GLY A 84 9.44 23.90 3.30
N GLN A 85 10.51 24.69 3.34
CA GLN A 85 11.86 24.26 2.96
C GLN A 85 12.48 23.44 4.08
N GLN A 86 13.21 22.36 3.75
CA GLN A 86 13.91 21.56 4.76
C GLN A 86 15.00 22.39 5.43
N ILE A 87 15.09 22.29 6.76
CA ILE A 87 16.16 22.92 7.53
C ILE A 87 17.35 21.97 7.57
N ILE A 88 18.51 22.47 7.13
CA ILE A 88 19.77 21.75 7.07
C ILE A 88 20.66 22.17 8.24
N GLY A 89 21.22 21.17 8.93
CA GLY A 89 22.15 21.35 10.04
C GLY A 89 23.51 21.86 9.59
N ALA A 90 24.33 22.30 10.56
CA ALA A 90 25.68 22.81 10.28
C ALA A 90 26.61 21.76 9.64
N ASP A 91 26.32 20.48 9.83
CA ASP A 91 27.04 19.36 9.23
C ASP A 91 26.59 19.02 7.79
N GLY A 92 25.66 19.81 7.22
CA GLY A 92 25.18 19.69 5.85
C GLY A 92 24.05 18.69 5.64
N PHE A 93 23.55 18.03 6.69
CA PHE A 93 22.45 17.07 6.59
C PHE A 93 21.13 17.65 7.12
N PRO A 94 19.96 17.18 6.61
CA PRO A 94 18.67 17.67 7.07
C PRO A 94 18.40 17.35 8.54
N LEU A 95 17.76 18.28 9.24
CA LEU A 95 17.31 18.11 10.62
C LEU A 95 15.96 17.39 10.66
N VAL A 96 15.76 16.57 11.68
CA VAL A 96 14.48 15.88 11.95
C VAL A 96 13.63 16.75 12.85
N SER A 97 12.33 16.81 12.58
CA SER A 97 11.38 17.49 13.46
C SER A 97 11.39 16.84 14.86
N PRO A 98 11.39 17.62 15.96
CA PRO A 98 11.34 17.07 17.31
C PRO A 98 9.97 16.44 17.65
N THR A 99 8.95 16.69 16.83
CA THR A 99 7.59 16.19 17.02
C THR A 99 7.17 15.34 15.82
N LEU A 100 6.44 14.25 16.09
CA LEU A 100 5.85 13.41 15.03
C LEU A 100 4.73 14.16 14.31
N SER A 101 4.55 13.85 13.03
CA SER A 101 3.51 14.46 12.20
C SER A 101 2.80 13.41 11.35
N VAL A 102 1.74 13.82 10.66
CA VAL A 102 1.05 12.97 9.68
C VAL A 102 1.92 12.87 8.43
N ILE A 103 2.40 11.67 8.12
CA ILE A 103 3.32 11.40 7.00
C ILE A 103 2.67 10.66 5.83
N GLY A 104 1.45 10.13 5.99
CA GLY A 104 0.72 9.47 4.90
C GLY A 104 -0.70 9.08 5.26
N ASP A 105 -1.50 8.76 4.24
CA ASP A 105 -2.87 8.25 4.36
C ASP A 105 -3.01 6.93 3.59
N PRO A 106 -3.26 5.77 4.25
CA PRO A 106 -3.37 4.47 3.57
C PRO A 106 -4.66 4.31 2.75
N THR A 107 -5.59 5.27 2.90
CA THR A 107 -6.93 5.18 2.35
C THR A 107 -6.86 5.39 0.84
N PRO A 108 -7.41 4.47 0.03
CA PRO A 108 -7.39 4.64 -1.40
C PRO A 108 -8.29 5.81 -1.81
N ASP A 109 -7.92 6.50 -2.88
CA ASP A 109 -8.73 7.51 -3.53
C ASP A 109 -9.99 6.89 -4.13
N PHE A 110 -9.87 5.66 -4.66
CA PHE A 110 -10.97 4.81 -5.09
C PHE A 110 -10.51 3.36 -5.28
N THR A 111 -11.48 2.46 -5.32
CA THR A 111 -11.32 1.07 -5.72
C THR A 111 -12.29 0.77 -6.87
N MET A 112 -11.79 0.12 -7.91
CA MET A 112 -12.59 -0.44 -9.00
C MET A 112 -12.39 -1.94 -9.04
N LYS A 113 -13.47 -2.69 -9.23
CA LYS A 113 -13.46 -4.14 -9.41
C LYS A 113 -14.11 -4.49 -10.74
N PHE A 114 -13.47 -5.38 -11.48
CA PHE A 114 -13.99 -5.91 -12.73
C PHE A 114 -14.05 -7.43 -12.63
N SER A 115 -15.25 -7.97 -12.75
CA SER A 115 -15.49 -9.41 -12.81
C SER A 115 -16.03 -9.75 -14.18
N HIS A 116 -15.44 -10.74 -14.83
CA HIS A 116 -15.85 -11.17 -16.16
C HIS A 116 -15.99 -12.68 -16.21
N THR A 117 -17.10 -13.16 -16.75
CA THR A 117 -17.34 -14.56 -17.04
C THR A 117 -17.76 -14.71 -18.50
N ILE A 118 -17.09 -15.62 -19.20
CA ILE A 118 -17.48 -16.08 -20.53
C ILE A 118 -17.85 -17.55 -20.42
N THR A 119 -19.05 -17.91 -20.85
CA THR A 119 -19.43 -19.31 -21.03
C THR A 119 -19.59 -19.59 -22.51
N TYR A 120 -18.83 -20.55 -23.03
CA TYR A 120 -18.99 -21.06 -24.38
C TYR A 120 -19.34 -22.55 -24.34
N LYS A 121 -20.60 -22.87 -24.67
CA LYS A 121 -21.16 -24.22 -24.52
C LYS A 121 -20.94 -24.75 -23.10
N LYS A 122 -19.99 -25.67 -22.96
CA LYS A 122 -19.63 -26.37 -21.71
C LYS A 122 -18.40 -25.78 -21.03
N PHE A 123 -17.69 -24.88 -21.70
CA PHE A 123 -16.54 -24.17 -21.14
C PHE A 123 -17.00 -22.92 -20.42
N ARG A 124 -16.43 -22.65 -19.24
CA ARG A 124 -16.62 -21.42 -18.49
C ARG A 124 -15.28 -20.85 -18.08
N PHE A 125 -15.00 -19.65 -18.53
CA PHE A 125 -13.85 -18.85 -18.12
C PHE A 125 -14.33 -17.73 -17.19
N SER A 126 -13.62 -17.50 -16.09
CA SER A 126 -13.86 -16.36 -15.21
C SER A 126 -12.56 -15.66 -14.85
N ALA A 127 -12.59 -14.33 -14.75
CA ALA A 127 -11.47 -13.51 -14.29
C ALA A 127 -11.96 -12.35 -13.42
N ASP A 128 -11.24 -12.07 -12.35
CA ASP A 128 -11.52 -11.00 -11.38
C ASP A 128 -10.29 -10.09 -11.23
N LEU A 129 -10.47 -8.82 -11.55
CA LEU A 129 -9.46 -7.77 -11.50
C LEU A 129 -9.88 -6.69 -10.51
N GLU A 130 -8.92 -6.18 -9.74
CA GLU A 130 -9.09 -4.99 -8.90
C GLU A 130 -8.07 -3.93 -9.28
N TRP A 131 -8.52 -2.68 -9.37
CA TRP A 131 -7.68 -1.51 -9.41
C TRP A 131 -7.94 -0.68 -8.16
N ARG A 132 -6.93 -0.59 -7.30
CA ARG A 132 -6.92 0.29 -6.15
C ARG A 132 -6.02 1.48 -6.46
N LYS A 133 -6.58 2.69 -6.46
CA LYS A 133 -5.82 3.92 -6.72
C LYS A 133 -5.62 4.72 -5.45
N GLY A 134 -4.44 5.29 -5.26
CA GLY A 134 -4.09 6.08 -4.10
C GLY A 134 -3.74 5.24 -2.87
N GLY A 135 -3.72 5.90 -1.72
CA GLY A 135 -3.18 5.34 -0.49
C GLY A 135 -1.66 5.43 -0.42
N ASP A 136 -1.16 5.53 0.80
CA ASP A 136 0.25 5.60 1.15
C ASP A 136 0.63 4.42 2.05
N VAL A 137 1.82 3.88 1.81
CA VAL A 137 2.41 2.78 2.58
C VAL A 137 3.76 3.24 3.09
N TRP A 138 3.99 3.09 4.39
CA TRP A 138 5.30 3.24 5.00
C TRP A 138 6.09 1.94 4.85
N ASN A 139 7.21 2.01 4.13
CA ASN A 139 8.13 0.91 3.89
C ASN A 139 9.27 0.93 4.92
N GLY A 140 8.96 0.53 6.15
CA GLY A 140 9.96 0.34 7.20
C GLY A 140 10.99 -0.73 6.85
N THR A 141 10.61 -1.77 6.10
CA THR A 141 11.54 -2.79 5.60
C THR A 141 12.70 -2.16 4.81
N ALA A 142 12.39 -1.26 3.89
CA ALA A 142 13.40 -0.54 3.10
C ALA A 142 14.31 0.30 4.00
N ALA A 143 13.76 0.97 5.03
CA ALA A 143 14.55 1.74 5.98
C ALA A 143 15.56 0.86 6.75
N VAL A 144 15.12 -0.31 7.21
CA VAL A 144 16.00 -1.26 7.92
C VAL A 144 17.07 -1.80 6.98
N LEU A 145 16.73 -2.12 5.72
CA LEU A 145 17.70 -2.59 4.74
C LEU A 145 18.70 -1.50 4.34
N ASP A 146 18.27 -0.25 4.22
CA ASP A 146 19.12 0.92 4.00
C ASP A 146 20.09 1.11 5.18
N TYR A 147 19.58 1.05 6.42
CA TYR A 147 20.37 1.17 7.65
C TYR A 147 21.51 0.13 7.72
N TYR A 148 21.21 -1.12 7.37
CA TYR A 148 22.21 -2.20 7.34
C TYR A 148 23.06 -2.25 6.06
N GLY A 149 22.87 -1.33 5.11
CA GLY A 149 23.59 -1.34 3.84
C GLY A 149 23.29 -2.55 2.95
N ARG A 150 22.09 -3.13 3.09
CA ARG A 150 21.62 -4.34 2.39
C ARG A 150 20.65 -4.07 1.24
N SER A 151 20.23 -2.82 1.06
CA SER A 151 19.34 -2.43 -0.03
C SER A 151 20.12 -2.11 -1.31
N ALA A 152 19.45 -2.22 -2.46
CA ALA A 152 19.99 -1.73 -3.73
C ALA A 152 20.23 -0.20 -3.70
N ASN A 153 19.38 0.55 -2.99
CA ASN A 153 19.49 2.00 -2.85
C ASN A 153 20.79 2.41 -2.16
N SER A 154 21.02 1.92 -0.93
CA SER A 154 22.27 2.13 -0.20
C SER A 154 23.48 1.64 -1.00
N ALA A 155 23.34 0.53 -1.73
CA ALA A 155 24.40 0.02 -2.57
C ALA A 155 24.81 1.00 -3.68
N SER A 156 23.84 1.58 -4.39
CA SER A 156 24.05 2.47 -5.54
C SER A 156 24.55 3.86 -5.14
N GLN A 157 24.16 4.36 -3.96
CA GLN A 157 24.41 5.74 -3.56
C GLN A 157 25.60 5.90 -2.60
N ARG A 158 26.17 4.82 -2.06
CA ARG A 158 27.23 4.91 -1.03
C ARG A 158 28.49 5.66 -1.47
N GLN A 159 28.76 5.76 -2.76
CA GLN A 159 29.94 6.49 -3.28
C GLN A 159 29.65 7.98 -3.55
N THR A 160 28.45 8.47 -3.24
CA THR A 160 28.07 9.86 -3.46
C THR A 160 28.85 10.78 -2.53
N THR A 161 29.62 11.70 -3.12
CA THR A 161 30.37 12.76 -2.44
C THR A 161 30.02 14.12 -3.05
N GLY A 162 30.25 15.20 -2.31
CA GLY A 162 29.95 16.55 -2.79
C GLY A 162 28.45 16.87 -2.89
N TYR A 163 27.58 16.04 -2.32
CA TYR A 163 26.13 16.23 -2.40
C TYR A 163 25.69 17.37 -1.49
N VAL A 164 24.96 18.35 -2.03
CA VAL A 164 24.36 19.44 -1.25
C VAL A 164 22.87 19.16 -1.13
N PHE A 165 22.39 18.94 0.10
CA PHE A 165 20.95 18.77 0.32
C PHE A 165 20.20 20.07 0.01
N PRO A 166 19.09 20.01 -0.75
CA PRO A 166 18.25 21.18 -0.98
C PRO A 166 17.57 21.59 0.32
N GLY A 167 17.57 22.89 0.61
CA GLY A 167 16.99 23.44 1.83
C GLY A 167 17.67 24.72 2.27
N VAL A 168 17.32 25.17 3.46
CA VAL A 168 17.88 26.36 4.12
C VAL A 168 18.58 25.97 5.40
N THR A 169 19.60 26.74 5.77
CA THR A 169 20.21 26.67 7.10
C THR A 169 19.23 27.17 8.17
N ILE A 170 19.56 27.00 9.45
CA ILE A 170 18.74 27.51 10.56
C ILE A 170 18.52 29.03 10.53
N ASN A 171 19.40 29.76 9.84
CA ASN A 171 19.31 31.22 9.65
C ASN A 171 18.54 31.61 8.37
N GLY A 172 17.91 30.65 7.68
CA GLY A 172 17.12 30.89 6.47
C GLY A 172 17.94 31.08 5.18
N GLN A 173 19.26 30.95 5.23
CA GLN A 173 20.11 31.04 4.03
C GLN A 173 20.13 29.72 3.25
N PRO A 174 20.23 29.73 1.90
CA PRO A 174 20.37 28.52 1.12
C PRO A 174 21.52 27.63 1.61
N ASN A 175 21.29 26.32 1.72
CA ASN A 175 22.36 25.39 2.06
C ASN A 175 23.37 25.24 0.92
N THR A 176 24.65 25.38 1.24
CA THR A 176 25.77 25.14 0.30
C THR A 176 26.78 24.13 0.83
N THR A 177 26.51 23.51 1.99
CA THR A 177 27.45 22.57 2.63
C THR A 177 27.41 21.22 1.93
N PRO A 178 28.50 20.77 1.29
CA PRO A 178 28.56 19.47 0.64
C PRO A 178 28.78 18.35 1.67
N VAL A 179 28.22 17.18 1.38
CA VAL A 179 28.40 15.98 2.22
C VAL A 179 28.76 14.76 1.38
N SER A 180 29.39 13.79 2.04
CA SER A 180 29.54 12.43 1.55
C SER A 180 28.52 11.52 2.24
N PHE A 181 27.87 10.62 1.49
CA PHE A 181 26.85 9.74 2.08
C PHE A 181 27.46 8.62 2.93
N LEU A 182 28.68 8.20 2.58
CA LEU A 182 29.53 7.31 3.34
C LEU A 182 30.94 7.86 3.30
N ASP A 183 31.55 8.02 4.46
CA ASP A 183 32.96 8.38 4.62
C ASP A 183 33.61 7.32 5.50
N PRO A 184 34.45 6.42 4.93
CA PRO A 184 35.11 5.36 5.70
C PRO A 184 36.02 5.86 6.83
N SER A 185 36.39 7.16 6.82
CA SER A 185 37.18 7.78 7.88
C SER A 185 36.36 8.22 9.10
N LYS A 186 35.03 8.21 9.00
CA LYS A 186 34.11 8.67 10.04
C LYS A 186 33.37 7.48 10.70
N PRO A 187 32.87 7.66 11.94
CA PRO A 187 32.02 6.68 12.58
C PRO A 187 30.79 6.34 11.72
N VAL A 188 30.35 5.08 11.78
CA VAL A 188 29.25 4.59 10.94
C VAL A 188 27.96 5.37 11.19
N GLU A 189 27.76 5.92 12.40
CA GLU A 189 26.60 6.70 12.82
C GLU A 189 26.51 8.06 12.13
N GLN A 190 27.59 8.55 11.50
CA GLN A 190 27.56 9.78 10.71
C GLN A 190 27.16 9.55 9.25
N ASN A 191 27.04 8.29 8.82
CA ASN A 191 26.60 7.95 7.47
C ASN A 191 25.14 8.31 7.25
N ARG A 192 24.79 8.60 5.99
CA ARG A 192 23.44 9.03 5.59
C ARG A 192 22.32 8.12 6.10
N TRP A 193 22.51 6.81 6.03
CA TRP A 193 21.44 5.82 6.30
C TRP A 193 21.31 5.45 7.79
N THR A 194 22.35 5.65 8.58
CA THR A 194 22.41 5.21 9.99
C THR A 194 22.16 6.35 10.97
N ARG A 195 22.51 7.59 10.59
CA ARG A 195 22.42 8.77 11.46
C ARG A 195 21.02 9.11 11.98
N TYR A 196 19.98 8.56 11.36
CA TYR A 196 18.58 8.76 11.75
C TYR A 196 17.97 7.51 12.41
N GLY A 197 18.80 6.55 12.81
CA GLY A 197 18.37 5.30 13.43
C GLY A 197 17.82 4.28 12.44
N ILE A 198 17.45 3.11 12.97
CA ILE A 198 17.12 1.90 12.18
C ILE A 198 15.90 2.07 11.25
N THR A 199 14.97 2.96 11.58
CA THR A 199 13.79 3.26 10.75
C THR A 199 13.95 4.55 9.93
N GLY A 200 15.12 5.20 10.03
CA GLY A 200 15.41 6.49 9.43
C GLY A 200 14.37 7.56 9.77
N VAL A 201 14.21 8.52 8.85
CA VAL A 201 13.07 9.47 8.90
C VAL A 201 11.91 8.87 8.13
N ALA A 202 10.84 8.51 8.85
CA ALA A 202 9.76 7.68 8.35
C ALA A 202 9.07 8.27 7.10
N SER A 203 8.93 9.59 7.01
CA SER A 203 8.37 10.27 5.83
C SER A 203 9.17 10.01 4.54
N SER A 204 10.47 9.71 4.63
CA SER A 204 11.32 9.39 3.48
C SER A 204 11.07 7.99 2.91
N TYR A 205 10.35 7.15 3.65
CA TYR A 205 10.02 5.77 3.28
C TYR A 205 8.51 5.61 3.01
N ILE A 206 7.79 6.70 2.76
CA ILE A 206 6.41 6.67 2.30
C ILE A 206 6.39 6.45 0.78
N SER A 207 5.63 5.48 0.33
CA SER A 207 5.43 5.13 -1.07
C SER A 207 3.94 5.03 -1.40
N LYS A 208 3.59 5.17 -2.68
CA LYS A 208 2.21 4.98 -3.11
C LYS A 208 1.82 3.50 -3.02
N GLY A 209 0.64 3.26 -2.46
CA GLY A 209 0.04 1.93 -2.27
C GLY A 209 -0.91 1.52 -3.39
N ASP A 210 -0.88 2.21 -4.53
CA ASP A 210 -1.74 1.85 -5.65
C ASP A 210 -1.28 0.57 -6.35
N TYR A 211 -2.27 -0.20 -6.80
CA TYR A 211 -2.02 -1.44 -7.49
C TYR A 211 -3.16 -1.83 -8.44
N ILE A 212 -2.83 -2.69 -9.40
CA ILE A 212 -3.77 -3.49 -10.16
C ILE A 212 -3.50 -4.96 -9.85
N ARG A 213 -4.51 -5.69 -9.39
CA ARG A 213 -4.39 -7.11 -9.01
C ARG A 213 -5.36 -7.98 -9.81
N LEU A 214 -4.85 -9.07 -10.37
CA LEU A 214 -5.67 -10.18 -10.86
C LEU A 214 -5.89 -11.15 -9.68
N HIS A 215 -7.07 -11.05 -9.07
CA HIS A 215 -7.45 -11.83 -7.89
C HIS A 215 -7.65 -13.29 -8.22
N THR A 216 -8.45 -13.58 -9.24
CA THR A 216 -8.76 -14.96 -9.61
C THR A 216 -8.87 -15.09 -11.12
N ILE A 217 -8.37 -16.20 -11.65
CA ILE A 217 -8.64 -16.67 -12.99
C ILE A 217 -9.05 -18.14 -12.90
N SER A 218 -10.08 -18.55 -13.62
CA SER A 218 -10.50 -19.93 -13.65
C SER A 218 -11.02 -20.35 -15.02
N LEU A 219 -10.77 -21.60 -15.36
CA LEU A 219 -11.31 -22.25 -16.55
C LEU A 219 -11.89 -23.59 -16.15
N GLY A 220 -13.17 -23.78 -16.43
CA GLY A 220 -13.89 -25.01 -16.16
C GLY A 220 -14.57 -25.58 -17.39
N TYR A 221 -14.80 -26.88 -17.35
CA TYR A 221 -15.63 -27.60 -18.31
C TYR A 221 -16.66 -28.46 -17.58
N THR A 222 -17.89 -28.47 -18.09
CA THR A 222 -19.00 -29.25 -17.53
C THR A 222 -19.49 -30.31 -18.51
N TRP A 223 -19.38 -31.58 -18.12
CA TRP A 223 -20.09 -32.68 -18.75
C TRP A 223 -21.47 -32.84 -18.11
N LYS A 224 -22.50 -32.99 -18.94
CA LYS A 224 -23.87 -33.28 -18.51
C LYS A 224 -24.23 -34.70 -18.90
N PHE A 225 -24.86 -35.44 -18.01
CA PHE A 225 -25.32 -36.81 -18.22
C PHE A 225 -26.80 -36.93 -17.88
N LYS A 226 -27.45 -37.99 -18.36
CA LYS A 226 -28.87 -38.30 -18.10
C LYS A 226 -29.07 -39.45 -17.10
N LYS A 227 -28.04 -39.75 -16.31
CA LYS A 227 -28.00 -40.91 -15.40
C LYS A 227 -28.02 -40.43 -13.94
N ARG A 228 -27.72 -41.33 -13.01
CA ARG A 228 -27.59 -41.07 -11.56
C ARG A 228 -26.55 -39.99 -11.21
N ILE A 229 -25.63 -39.69 -12.12
CA ILE A 229 -24.81 -38.48 -12.07
C ILE A 229 -25.40 -37.57 -13.14
N THR A 230 -25.74 -36.35 -12.78
CA THR A 230 -26.34 -35.34 -13.66
C THR A 230 -25.27 -34.44 -14.25
N ASP A 231 -24.31 -33.97 -13.46
CA ASP A 231 -23.22 -33.11 -13.92
C ASP A 231 -21.85 -33.55 -13.35
N LEU A 232 -20.81 -33.48 -14.19
CA LEU A 232 -19.40 -33.52 -13.79
C LEU A 232 -18.76 -32.20 -14.23
N LYS A 233 -18.15 -31.48 -13.30
CA LYS A 233 -17.41 -30.26 -13.58
C LYS A 233 -15.96 -30.42 -13.14
N ILE A 234 -15.03 -30.10 -14.04
CA ILE A 234 -13.61 -29.96 -13.71
C ILE A 234 -13.25 -28.50 -13.94
N SER A 235 -12.58 -27.87 -12.98
CA SER A 235 -12.11 -26.48 -13.10
C SER A 235 -10.67 -26.37 -12.62
N ALA A 236 -9.82 -25.71 -13.41
CA ALA A 236 -8.54 -25.21 -12.94
C ALA A 236 -8.69 -23.75 -12.53
N TYR A 237 -8.04 -23.33 -11.46
CA TYR A 237 -8.04 -21.96 -10.99
C TYR A 237 -6.65 -21.52 -10.53
N ALA A 238 -6.42 -20.22 -10.57
CA ALA A 238 -5.28 -19.57 -9.95
C ALA A 238 -5.73 -18.28 -9.26
N GLU A 239 -5.16 -18.00 -8.10
CA GLU A 239 -5.44 -16.83 -7.27
C GLU A 239 -4.17 -16.01 -7.03
N ASN A 240 -4.34 -14.68 -6.96
CA ASN A 240 -3.27 -13.70 -6.76
C ASN A 240 -2.11 -13.83 -7.76
N LEU A 241 -2.40 -14.25 -8.99
CA LEU A 241 -1.37 -14.57 -9.98
C LEU A 241 -0.51 -13.35 -10.35
N PHE A 242 -1.10 -12.16 -10.33
CA PHE A 242 -0.46 -10.93 -10.78
C PHE A 242 -0.87 -9.73 -9.93
N VAL A 243 0.13 -8.95 -9.51
CA VAL A 243 -0.03 -7.63 -8.90
C VAL A 243 0.94 -6.69 -9.61
N TRP A 244 0.42 -5.59 -10.15
CA TRP A 244 1.21 -4.49 -10.67
C TRP A 244 1.10 -3.32 -9.70
N SER A 245 2.23 -2.89 -9.15
CA SER A 245 2.32 -1.77 -8.22
C SER A 245 3.66 -1.06 -8.40
N LEU A 246 3.68 0.24 -8.10
CA LEU A 246 4.93 1.01 -7.99
C LEU A 246 5.51 0.95 -6.57
N TYR A 247 4.80 0.30 -5.64
CA TYR A 247 5.30 0.07 -4.29
C TYR A 247 6.53 -0.86 -4.34
N PRO A 248 7.71 -0.43 -3.83
CA PRO A 248 8.94 -1.21 -3.93
C PRO A 248 9.06 -2.33 -2.88
N GLY A 249 8.11 -2.42 -1.95
CA GLY A 249 8.07 -3.48 -0.93
C GLY A 249 7.39 -4.76 -1.44
N VAL A 250 6.92 -5.60 -0.51
CA VAL A 250 6.38 -6.92 -0.85
C VAL A 250 5.03 -6.86 -1.56
N ASP A 251 4.04 -6.26 -0.89
CA ASP A 251 2.68 -6.11 -1.39
C ASP A 251 1.98 -5.00 -0.58
N PRO A 252 1.44 -3.96 -1.24
CA PRO A 252 0.85 -2.80 -0.57
C PRO A 252 -0.45 -3.09 0.21
N GLU A 253 -1.08 -4.26 0.03
CA GLU A 253 -2.28 -4.64 0.78
C GLU A 253 -1.98 -5.35 2.10
N LYS A 254 -0.74 -5.83 2.31
CA LYS A 254 -0.40 -6.59 3.51
C LYS A 254 -0.54 -5.75 4.77
N LEU A 255 -1.12 -6.39 5.79
CA LEU A 255 -1.24 -5.83 7.12
C LEU A 255 0.00 -6.19 7.93
N LEU A 256 0.51 -5.25 8.71
CA LEU A 256 1.53 -5.54 9.70
C LEU A 256 0.98 -6.54 10.72
N PHE A 257 1.68 -7.67 10.89
CA PHE A 257 1.28 -8.80 11.75
C PHE A 257 -0.12 -9.37 11.47
N ASP A 258 -0.64 -9.21 10.25
CA ASP A 258 -2.02 -9.58 9.88
C ASP A 258 -3.09 -8.98 10.82
N GLN A 259 -2.76 -7.88 11.50
CA GLN A 259 -3.64 -7.24 12.49
C GLN A 259 -4.55 -6.19 11.83
N ALA A 260 -5.83 -6.20 12.20
CA ALA A 260 -6.76 -5.17 11.76
C ALA A 260 -6.28 -3.77 12.17
N GLY A 261 -6.44 -2.80 11.26
CA GLY A 261 -6.09 -1.40 11.51
C GLY A 261 -4.63 -1.04 11.27
N THR A 262 -3.76 -1.96 10.84
CA THR A 262 -2.34 -1.69 10.52
C THR A 262 -2.07 -1.45 9.02
N ALA A 263 -3.11 -1.27 8.21
CA ALA A 263 -2.98 -1.04 6.78
C ALA A 263 -2.06 0.15 6.46
N GLY A 264 -1.15 -0.05 5.51
CA GLY A 264 -0.13 0.93 5.12
C GLY A 264 1.11 0.95 6.01
N LEU A 265 1.28 0.00 6.94
CA LEU A 265 2.55 -0.24 7.62
C LEU A 265 3.20 -1.52 7.08
N ASP A 266 4.42 -1.41 6.57
CA ASP A 266 5.23 -2.54 6.10
C ASP A 266 6.56 -2.58 6.86
N LEU A 267 6.71 -3.58 7.73
CA LEU A 267 7.96 -3.87 8.41
C LEU A 267 8.16 -5.38 8.48
N PHE A 268 8.77 -5.93 7.43
CA PHE A 268 8.95 -7.36 7.17
C PHE A 268 7.61 -8.11 7.14
N ASN A 269 6.59 -7.49 6.53
CA ASN A 269 5.30 -8.14 6.32
C ASN A 269 5.49 -9.40 5.46
N LEU A 270 4.68 -10.43 5.72
CA LEU A 270 4.73 -11.65 4.94
C LEU A 270 4.34 -11.34 3.49
N PRO A 271 5.06 -11.90 2.49
CA PRO A 271 4.70 -11.71 1.10
C PRO A 271 3.33 -12.34 0.78
N SER A 272 2.69 -11.87 -0.28
CA SER A 272 1.47 -12.50 -0.80
C SER A 272 1.76 -13.87 -1.40
N SER A 273 0.89 -14.84 -1.12
CA SER A 273 0.92 -16.17 -1.72
C SER A 273 0.17 -16.17 -3.05
N ARG A 274 0.71 -16.93 -4.01
CA ARG A 274 0.04 -17.29 -5.26
C ARG A 274 -0.43 -18.73 -5.15
N ASN A 275 -1.71 -18.97 -5.38
CA ASN A 275 -2.30 -20.30 -5.25
C ASN A 275 -2.83 -20.75 -6.61
N ALA A 276 -2.75 -22.05 -6.88
CA ALA A 276 -3.41 -22.64 -8.04
C ALA A 276 -3.89 -24.04 -7.68
N GLY A 277 -4.96 -24.50 -8.33
CA GLY A 277 -5.56 -25.78 -8.01
C GLY A 277 -6.54 -26.27 -9.06
N ILE A 278 -7.02 -27.50 -8.83
CA ILE A 278 -8.06 -28.14 -9.64
C ILE A 278 -9.21 -28.52 -8.71
N ILE A 279 -10.43 -28.20 -9.13
CA ILE A 279 -11.67 -28.55 -8.44
C ILE A 279 -12.45 -29.54 -9.30
N LEU A 280 -12.83 -30.66 -8.69
CA LEU A 280 -13.74 -31.66 -9.25
C LEU A 280 -15.09 -31.54 -8.53
N THR A 281 -16.18 -31.38 -9.27
CA THR A 281 -17.54 -31.35 -8.72
C THR A 281 -18.39 -32.40 -9.40
N LEU A 282 -19.07 -33.23 -8.62
CA LEU A 282 -20.04 -34.23 -9.06
C LEU A 282 -21.42 -33.86 -8.53
N GLN A 283 -22.42 -33.90 -9.39
CA GLN A 283 -23.81 -33.74 -9.02
C GLN A 283 -24.57 -35.02 -9.37
N PHE A 284 -25.39 -35.50 -8.43
CA PHE A 284 -26.20 -36.72 -8.57
C PHE A 284 -27.65 -36.38 -8.86
#